data_AF-A0A369R4C2-F1
#
_entry.id   AF-A0A369R4C2-F1
#
_cell.length_a   1.000
_cell.length_b   1.000
_cell.length_c   1.000
_cell.angle_alpha   90.00
_cell.angle_beta   90.00
_cell.angle_gamma   90.00
#
_symmetry.space_group_name_H-M   'P 1'
#
loop_
_entity.id
_entity.type
_entity.pdbx_description
1 polymer ?
#
loop_
_entity_poly.entity_id
_entity_poly.type
_entity_poly.pdbx_seq_one_letter_code
_entity_poly.pdbx_strand_id
1 'polypeptide(L)'
;METLQSGHEELKTLYLPAVAAIVDRWAEGKALNPDSGRANGYYRLTAWLLDYLVLHRAMPEGIHLMPEGRDKLNRIEPSFPVDFDELTKGFGLPE
;
A
#
# COMPACT_ATOMS: atom_id res chain seq x y z
N MET A 1 11.30 -10.60 -23.31
CA MET A 1 10.23 -10.28 -22.33
C MET A 1 10.67 -10.57 -20.89
N GLU A 2 11.64 -11.46 -20.63
CA GLU A 2 12.12 -11.76 -19.26
C GLU A 2 12.75 -10.57 -18.52
N THR A 3 13.44 -9.66 -19.20
CA THR A 3 14.17 -8.54 -18.57
C THR A 3 13.28 -7.44 -17.96
N LEU A 4 12.05 -7.27 -18.46
CA LEU A 4 11.10 -6.30 -17.90
C LEU A 4 10.41 -6.82 -16.65
N GLN A 5 10.15 -8.13 -16.61
CA GLN A 5 9.50 -8.80 -15.49
C GLN A 5 10.47 -8.96 -14.31
N SER A 6 11.76 -9.23 -14.57
CA SER A 6 12.78 -9.28 -13.53
C SER A 6 12.98 -7.92 -12.85
N GLY A 7 13.08 -6.82 -13.62
CA GLY A 7 13.24 -5.47 -13.04
C GLY A 7 12.04 -5.00 -12.24
N HIS A 8 10.82 -5.46 -12.58
CA HIS A 8 9.61 -5.15 -11.82
C HIS A 8 9.60 -5.86 -10.45
N GLU A 9 10.01 -7.12 -10.39
CA GLU A 9 10.09 -7.88 -9.12
C GLU A 9 11.25 -7.41 -8.23
N GLU A 10 12.35 -6.95 -8.83
CA GLU A 10 13.44 -6.26 -8.12
C GLU A 10 12.95 -4.97 -7.46
N LEU A 11 12.22 -4.12 -8.19
CA LEU A 11 11.64 -2.89 -7.65
C LEU A 11 10.61 -3.16 -6.55
N LYS A 12 9.78 -4.21 -6.69
CA LYS A 12 8.87 -4.62 -5.61
C LYS A 12 9.64 -4.97 -4.34
N THR A 13 10.70 -5.77 -4.48
CA THR A 13 11.54 -6.17 -3.36
C THR A 13 12.21 -4.96 -2.70
N LEU A 14 12.70 -4.01 -3.50
CA LEU A 14 13.32 -2.78 -3.05
C LEU A 14 12.35 -1.89 -2.27
N TYR A 15 11.12 -1.71 -2.77
CA TYR A 15 10.14 -0.80 -2.19
C TYR A 15 9.35 -1.41 -1.02
N LEU A 16 9.24 -2.74 -0.93
CA LEU A 16 8.41 -3.41 0.08
C LEU A 16 8.68 -2.96 1.53
N PRO A 17 9.94 -2.78 2.00
CA PRO A 17 10.18 -2.30 3.37
C PRO A 17 9.66 -0.88 3.61
N ALA A 18 9.83 0.04 2.65
CA ALA A 18 9.32 1.41 2.76
C ALA A 18 7.78 1.42 2.75
N VAL A 19 7.17 0.63 1.87
CA VAL A 19 5.70 0.43 1.84
C VAL A 19 5.20 -0.08 3.18
N ALA A 20 5.83 -1.12 3.73
CA ALA A 20 5.42 -1.68 5.02
C ALA A 20 5.43 -0.63 6.12
N ALA A 21 6.50 0.18 6.22
CA ALA A 21 6.61 1.23 7.23
C ALA A 21 5.55 2.34 7.06
N ILE A 22 5.23 2.73 5.82
CA ILE A 22 4.18 3.70 5.53
C ILE A 22 2.81 3.15 5.94
N VAL A 23 2.51 1.91 5.57
CA VAL A 23 1.20 1.29 5.87
C VAL A 23 1.05 0.96 7.36
N ASP A 24 2.14 0.61 8.05
CA ASP A 24 2.15 0.47 9.50
C ASP A 24 1.80 1.79 10.18
N ARG A 25 2.40 2.92 9.76
CA ARG A 25 2.03 4.26 10.25
C ARG A 25 0.55 4.56 9.98
N TRP A 26 0.07 4.28 8.77
CA TRP A 26 -1.35 4.47 8.44
C TRP A 26 -2.26 3.65 9.37
N ALA A 27 -1.84 2.45 9.78
CA ALA A 27 -2.62 1.57 10.63
C ALA A 27 -2.60 1.93 12.12
N GLU A 28 -1.72 2.83 12.57
CA GLU A 28 -1.62 3.24 13.97
C GLU A 28 -2.96 3.77 14.50
N GLY A 29 -3.37 3.26 15.67
CA GLY A 29 -4.62 3.64 16.33
C GLY A 29 -5.90 3.12 15.66
N LYS A 30 -5.83 2.43 14.52
CA LYS A 30 -7.00 1.81 13.88
C LYS A 30 -7.37 0.49 14.55
N ALA A 31 -8.67 0.17 14.53
CA ALA A 31 -9.16 -1.12 15.03
C ALA A 31 -8.59 -2.28 14.19
N LEU A 32 -8.10 -3.31 14.88
CA LEU A 32 -7.56 -4.51 14.25
C LEU A 32 -8.68 -5.46 13.88
N ASN A 33 -8.56 -6.06 12.70
CA ASN A 33 -9.37 -7.20 12.31
C ASN A 33 -8.90 -8.44 13.09
N PRO A 34 -9.79 -9.16 13.79
CA PRO A 34 -9.41 -10.30 14.62
C PRO A 34 -8.86 -11.49 13.82
N ASP A 35 -9.21 -11.60 12.53
CA ASP A 35 -8.73 -12.70 11.68
C ASP A 35 -7.30 -12.47 11.18
N SER A 36 -6.95 -11.22 10.85
CA SER A 36 -5.65 -10.89 10.24
C SER A 36 -4.66 -10.24 11.20
N GLY A 37 -5.13 -9.76 12.36
CA GLY A 37 -4.33 -8.93 13.27
C GLY A 37 -3.92 -7.58 12.69
N ARG A 38 -4.51 -7.16 11.55
CA ARG A 38 -4.20 -5.91 10.84
C ARG A 38 -5.44 -5.05 10.70
N ALA A 39 -5.26 -3.74 10.49
CA ALA A 39 -6.37 -2.84 10.18
C ALA A 39 -7.08 -3.27 8.89
N ASN A 40 -8.40 -3.09 8.81
CA ASN A 40 -9.14 -3.31 7.56
C ASN A 40 -8.57 -2.42 6.46
N GLY A 41 -8.26 -2.99 5.29
CA GLY A 41 -7.63 -2.27 4.19
C GLY A 41 -6.09 -2.24 4.22
N TYR A 42 -5.43 -2.73 5.27
CA TYR A 42 -3.96 -2.79 5.37
C TYR A 42 -3.33 -3.38 4.11
N TYR A 43 -3.69 -4.62 3.76
CA TYR A 43 -3.12 -5.29 2.60
C TYR A 43 -3.53 -4.66 1.26
N ARG A 44 -4.71 -4.05 1.19
CA ARG A 44 -5.14 -3.33 -0.01
C ARG A 44 -4.27 -2.09 -0.24
N LEU A 45 -4.03 -1.32 0.81
CA LEU A 45 -3.14 -0.17 0.74
C LEU A 45 -1.70 -0.59 0.46
N THR A 46 -1.21 -1.68 1.07
CA THR A 46 0.13 -2.24 0.76
C THR A 46 0.27 -2.57 -0.72
N ALA A 47 -0.67 -3.33 -1.28
CA ALA A 47 -0.63 -3.73 -2.68
C ALA A 47 -0.72 -2.52 -3.62
N TRP A 48 -1.68 -1.62 -3.36
CA TRP A 48 -1.88 -0.42 -4.17
C TRP A 48 -0.63 0.47 -4.16
N LEU A 49 -0.04 0.72 -2.98
CA LEU A 49 1.13 1.58 -2.86
C LEU A 49 2.34 0.94 -3.53
N LEU A 50 2.55 -0.36 -3.35
CA LEU A 50 3.65 -1.07 -4.00
C LEU A 50 3.55 -0.97 -5.53
N ASP A 51 2.37 -1.22 -6.09
CA ASP A 51 2.14 -1.13 -7.54
C ASP A 51 2.34 0.31 -8.04
N TYR A 52 1.87 1.31 -7.29
CA TYR A 52 2.08 2.72 -7.61
C TYR A 52 3.57 3.05 -7.68
N LEU A 53 4.35 2.67 -6.66
CA LEU A 53 5.78 2.97 -6.61
C LEU A 53 6.55 2.29 -7.74
N VAL A 54 6.21 1.05 -8.09
CA VAL A 54 6.85 0.35 -9.21
C VAL A 54 6.52 1.03 -10.55
N LEU A 55 5.29 1.49 -10.73
CA LEU A 55 4.84 2.14 -11.97
C LEU A 55 5.40 3.56 -12.11
N HIS A 56 5.40 4.34 -11.04
CA HIS A 56 5.69 5.77 -11.08
C HIS A 56 7.09 6.14 -10.57
N ARG A 57 7.73 5.26 -9.79
CA ARG A 57 9.03 5.49 -9.14
C ARG A 57 9.07 6.79 -8.33
N ALA A 58 7.92 7.16 -7.78
CA ALA A 58 7.70 8.38 -7.00
C ALA A 58 6.62 8.10 -5.96
N MET A 59 6.65 8.84 -4.85
CA MET A 59 5.57 8.77 -3.86
C MET A 59 4.26 9.30 -4.46
N PRO A 60 3.09 8.76 -4.06
CA PRO A 60 1.82 9.37 -4.41
C PRO A 60 1.65 10.72 -3.72
N GLU A 61 0.96 11.64 -4.37
CA GLU A 61 0.63 12.97 -3.85
C GLU A 61 -0.89 13.12 -3.74
N GLY A 62 -1.35 13.87 -2.74
CA GLY A 62 -2.74 14.17 -2.49
C GLY A 62 -3.57 12.97 -2.00
N ILE A 63 -4.90 13.09 -2.19
CA ILE A 63 -5.87 12.08 -1.74
C ILE A 63 -6.16 11.09 -2.86
N HIS A 64 -5.98 9.79 -2.58
CA HIS A 64 -6.34 8.70 -3.48
C HIS A 64 -7.41 7.80 -2.85
N LEU A 65 -8.36 7.36 -3.66
CA LEU A 65 -9.34 6.35 -3.26
C LEU A 65 -8.76 4.96 -3.45
N MET A 66 -8.69 4.19 -2.36
CA MET A 66 -8.31 2.79 -2.43
C MET A 66 -9.43 1.98 -3.07
N PRO A 67 -9.11 0.96 -3.89
CA PRO A 67 -10.12 0.15 -4.56
C PRO A 67 -10.99 -0.60 -3.53
N GLU A 68 -12.22 -0.88 -3.93
CA GLU A 68 -13.10 -1.79 -3.18
C GLU A 68 -12.44 -3.16 -3.03
N GLY A 69 -12.65 -3.78 -1.86
CA GLY A 69 -12.14 -5.10 -1.54
C GLY A 69 -13.23 -6.16 -1.51
N ARG A 70 -12.81 -7.39 -1.27
CA ARG A 70 -13.69 -8.48 -0.88
C ARG A 70 -13.11 -9.20 0.33
N ASP A 71 -13.95 -9.46 1.31
CA ASP A 71 -13.56 -10.25 2.47
C ASP A 71 -13.57 -11.76 2.15
N LYS A 72 -13.14 -12.58 3.11
CA LYS A 72 -13.13 -14.05 3.01
C LYS A 72 -14.52 -14.68 2.81
N LEU A 73 -15.59 -13.94 3.09
CA LEU A 73 -16.99 -14.35 2.90
C LEU A 73 -17.57 -13.80 1.58
N ASN A 74 -16.71 -13.26 0.70
CA ASN A 74 -17.07 -12.68 -0.59
C ASN A 74 -17.99 -11.44 -0.48
N ARG A 75 -17.98 -10.75 0.66
CA ARG A 75 -18.71 -9.49 0.87
C ARG A 75 -17.85 -8.32 0.41
N ILE A 76 -18.49 -7.28 -0.11
CA ILE A 76 -17.81 -6.06 -0.54
C ILE A 76 -17.28 -5.34 0.69
N GLU A 77 -15.99 -5.02 0.66
CA GLU A 77 -15.39 -4.05 1.56
C GLU A 77 -15.31 -2.69 0.86
N PRO A 78 -15.83 -1.61 1.47
CA PRO A 78 -15.92 -0.32 0.79
C PRO A 78 -14.53 0.25 0.47
N SER A 79 -14.50 1.07 -0.57
CA SER A 79 -13.40 1.99 -0.84
C SER A 79 -13.18 2.93 0.35
N PHE A 80 -11.93 3.38 0.52
CA PHE A 80 -11.58 4.36 1.54
C PHE A 80 -10.54 5.35 0.99
N PRO A 81 -10.62 6.63 1.37
CA PRO A 81 -9.61 7.62 0.99
C PRO A 81 -8.34 7.46 1.81
N VAL A 82 -7.19 7.77 1.20
CA VAL A 82 -5.89 7.91 1.86
C VAL A 82 -5.27 9.22 1.41
N ASP A 83 -4.92 10.06 2.37
CA ASP A 83 -4.16 11.30 2.16
C ASP A 83 -2.66 10.98 2.22
N PHE A 84 -2.00 10.99 1.07
CA PHE A 84 -0.58 10.66 0.98
C PHE A 84 0.35 11.83 1.33
N ASP A 85 -0.13 13.07 1.31
CA ASP A 85 0.69 14.25 1.64
C ASP A 85 1.11 14.19 3.12
N GLU A 86 0.15 13.87 4.00
CA GLU A 86 0.45 13.69 5.42
C GLU A 86 1.06 12.31 5.72
N LEU A 87 0.55 11.25 5.08
CA LEU A 87 0.98 9.89 5.39
C LEU A 87 2.45 9.64 5.04
N THR A 88 2.91 10.14 3.91
CA THR A 88 4.29 9.90 3.42
C THR A 88 5.30 10.92 3.94
N LYS A 89 4.86 11.90 4.73
CA LYS A 89 5.74 12.93 5.29
C LYS A 89 6.90 12.34 6.08
N GLY A 90 8.12 12.67 5.66
CA GLY A 90 9.35 12.16 6.27
C GLY A 90 9.76 10.76 5.82
N PHE A 91 9.07 10.17 4.84
CA PHE A 91 9.54 8.99 4.13
C PHE A 91 10.26 9.38 2.84
N GLY A 92 11.26 8.58 2.46
CA GLY A 92 11.93 8.65 1.16
C GLY A 92 11.85 7.30 0.47
N LEU A 93 11.89 7.30 -0.86
CA LEU A 93 12.10 6.06 -1.61
C LEU A 93 13.58 5.68 -1.54
N PRO A 94 13.90 4.39 -1.39
CA PRO A 94 15.27 3.91 -1.56
C PRO A 94 15.73 4.11 -3.01
N GLU A 95 17.01 4.45 -3.18
CA GLU A 95 17.69 4.62 -4.46
C GLU A 95 18.10 3.28 -5.09
#